data_AF-A0A5D6XWN8-F1
#
_entry.id   AF-A0A5D6XWN8-F1
#
_cell.length_a   1.000
_cell.length_b   1.000
_cell.length_c   1.000
_cell.angle_alpha   90.00
_cell.angle_beta   90.00
_cell.angle_gamma   90.00
#
_symmetry.space_group_name_H-M   'P 1'
#
loop_
_entity.id
_entity.type
_entity.pdbx_description
1 polymer ?
#
loop_
_entity_poly.entity_id
_entity_poly.type
_entity_poly.pdbx_seq_one_letter_code
_entity_poly.pdbx_strand_id
1 'polypeptide(L)'
;MEDTAERPAVPEDSERPVTPPTAESEQEDVAMQLRAWRERSGRLEALLARKSARLQELEDTEAKLKRLLAMAKRSIDNSKQDIAAKDAELDELRAQLAKRAAASHSWRPDAATRDPKRVLHKIAHGSALWCLVEYANESDVDDAQEFAWHRFASAEELRAYAARASGEPIVLPELSLTPFESERARRDLKDEIERVQEEFRRYRVRAEITRKQKDAEIRKIAETDVSSELQAARTQLRRLTKSHAEAEARELEWRRKFEKLTKDYEKLSGTMGETVVREKEALEKKASDGRSHGGHTSTTNNSSAVGPDGADLQLLRHEFAQYRKRALNAVEQKEKELSDMHAQLQHEGRGPPSNSSSSRAMSTAALRRMSSESASSLSGFEPPNATTTNEYLKNIVYKYMTADADEAGREPMEAAIATVLNFSAAEVAALQEKRKQAQSWFW
;
A
#
# COMPACT_ATOMS: atom_id res chain seq x y z
N MET A 1 83.61 30.21 -24.89
CA MET A 1 83.26 31.21 -23.86
C MET A 1 83.05 30.38 -22.61
N GLU A 2 84.13 30.11 -21.88
CA GLU A 2 84.64 31.00 -20.79
C GLU A 2 83.57 31.05 -19.69
N ASP A 3 83.82 30.82 -18.42
CA ASP A 3 84.99 30.65 -17.54
C ASP A 3 84.28 30.48 -16.16
N THR A 4 84.62 29.66 -15.18
CA THR A 4 85.74 29.69 -14.22
C THR A 4 85.40 28.56 -13.24
N ALA A 5 86.24 27.54 -13.01
CA ALA A 5 87.35 27.55 -12.06
C ALA A 5 87.03 28.21 -10.71
N GLU A 6 86.60 27.40 -9.72
CA GLU A 6 86.93 27.69 -8.32
C GLU A 6 87.14 26.38 -7.55
N ARG A 7 88.42 26.15 -7.23
CA ARG A 7 88.92 25.16 -6.31
C ARG A 7 89.09 25.89 -4.97
N PRO A 8 88.71 25.27 -3.84
CA PRO A 8 89.59 25.45 -2.68
C PRO A 8 89.89 24.18 -1.91
N ALA A 9 91.15 24.13 -1.50
CA ALA A 9 91.68 23.62 -0.25
C ALA A 9 91.31 22.19 0.19
N VAL A 10 92.28 21.30 -0.03
CA VAL A 10 92.57 20.18 0.87
C VAL A 10 93.10 20.76 2.20
N PRO A 11 92.59 20.35 3.37
CA PRO A 11 93.40 20.26 4.57
C PRO A 11 93.90 18.82 4.73
N GLU A 12 95.21 18.72 4.92
CA GLU A 12 95.95 17.52 5.27
C GLU A 12 95.46 16.92 6.60
N ASP A 13 95.51 15.58 6.63
CA ASP A 13 95.80 14.69 7.74
C ASP A 13 95.31 15.05 9.15
N SER A 14 94.36 14.23 9.59
CA SER A 14 94.37 13.71 10.95
C SER A 14 94.08 12.23 10.88
N GLU A 15 95.15 11.44 10.88
CA GLU A 15 95.15 10.01 11.20
C GLU A 15 94.36 9.80 12.49
N ARG A 16 93.11 9.36 12.35
CA ARG A 16 92.41 8.66 13.42
C ARG A 16 92.52 7.17 13.14
N PRO A 17 92.82 6.34 14.15
CA PRO A 17 92.93 4.90 13.96
C PRO A 17 91.60 4.38 13.42
N VAL A 18 91.65 3.77 12.24
CA VAL A 18 90.55 2.97 11.70
C VAL A 18 90.44 1.75 12.63
N THR A 19 89.55 1.86 13.61
CA THR A 19 89.07 0.70 14.35
C THR A 19 88.31 -0.19 13.35
N PRO A 20 88.57 -1.51 13.32
CA PRO A 20 87.81 -2.42 12.46
C PRO A 20 86.32 -2.29 12.81
N PRO A 21 85.40 -2.34 11.83
CA PRO A 21 83.98 -2.33 12.13
C PRO A 21 83.69 -3.54 13.02
N THR A 22 83.21 -3.28 14.22
CA THR A 22 82.70 -4.32 15.11
C THR A 22 81.59 -5.05 14.35
N ALA A 23 81.59 -6.38 14.32
CA ALA A 23 80.62 -7.21 13.60
C ALA A 23 79.14 -6.88 13.93
N GLU A 24 78.90 -6.17 15.03
CA GLU A 24 77.60 -5.64 15.44
C GLU A 24 77.13 -4.44 14.59
N SER A 25 78.04 -3.58 14.11
CA SER A 25 77.73 -2.41 13.26
C SER A 25 77.25 -2.80 11.87
N GLU A 26 77.85 -3.83 11.26
CA GLU A 26 77.44 -4.32 9.93
C GLU A 26 76.07 -5.03 10.00
N GLN A 27 75.77 -5.69 11.12
CA GLN A 27 74.47 -6.32 11.35
C GLN A 27 73.35 -5.28 11.53
N GLU A 28 73.62 -4.17 12.19
CA GLU A 28 72.67 -3.06 12.33
C GLU A 28 72.38 -2.37 10.99
N ASP A 29 73.39 -2.15 10.15
CA ASP A 29 73.21 -1.57 8.82
C ASP A 29 72.39 -2.47 7.89
N VAL A 30 72.63 -3.78 7.90
CA VAL A 30 71.83 -4.76 7.14
C VAL A 30 70.39 -4.80 7.64
N ALA A 31 70.17 -4.74 8.96
CA ALA A 31 68.83 -4.67 9.54
C ALA A 31 68.10 -3.38 9.15
N MET A 32 68.80 -2.24 9.10
CA MET A 32 68.26 -0.96 8.66
C MET A 32 67.88 -0.97 7.18
N GLN A 33 68.75 -1.54 6.32
CA GLN A 33 68.47 -1.73 4.89
C GLN A 33 67.27 -2.66 4.64
N LEU A 34 67.14 -3.75 5.39
CA LEU A 34 65.99 -4.66 5.34
C LEU A 34 64.69 -3.97 5.78
N ARG A 35 64.74 -3.09 6.78
CA ARG A 35 63.59 -2.26 7.18
C ARG A 35 63.23 -1.25 6.08
N ALA A 36 64.20 -0.54 5.52
CA ALA A 36 63.98 0.41 4.42
C ALA A 36 63.46 -0.27 3.14
N TRP A 37 63.88 -1.51 2.87
CA TRP A 37 63.36 -2.31 1.76
C TRP A 37 61.91 -2.75 2.02
N ARG A 38 61.61 -3.24 3.23
CA ARG A 38 60.23 -3.58 3.63
C ARG A 38 59.30 -2.37 3.56
N GLU A 39 59.76 -1.20 4.00
CA GLU A 39 58.98 0.04 3.92
C GLU A 39 58.73 0.46 2.47
N ARG A 40 59.75 0.37 1.60
CA ARG A 40 59.57 0.62 0.16
C ARG A 40 58.61 -0.37 -0.50
N SER A 41 58.70 -1.66 -0.16
CA SER A 41 57.75 -2.68 -0.63
C SER A 41 56.33 -2.37 -0.19
N GLY A 42 56.13 -2.04 1.10
CA GLY A 42 54.82 -1.66 1.62
C GLY A 42 54.24 -0.40 0.97
N ARG A 43 55.08 0.61 0.66
CA ARG A 43 54.64 1.80 -0.08
C ARG A 43 54.22 1.45 -1.52
N LEU A 44 54.94 0.57 -2.19
CA LEU A 44 54.58 0.12 -3.55
C LEU A 44 53.28 -0.70 -3.54
N GLU A 45 53.12 -1.59 -2.58
CA GLU A 45 51.87 -2.35 -2.39
C GLU A 45 50.68 -1.42 -2.11
N ALA A 46 50.84 -0.42 -1.25
CA ALA A 46 49.80 0.58 -1.00
C ALA A 46 49.45 1.40 -2.25
N LEU A 47 50.44 1.75 -3.07
CA LEU A 47 50.20 2.43 -4.35
C LEU A 47 49.50 1.53 -5.37
N LEU A 48 49.84 0.25 -5.43
CA LEU A 48 49.16 -0.73 -6.29
C LEU A 48 47.72 -0.94 -5.85
N ALA A 49 47.47 -1.11 -4.54
CA ALA A 49 46.13 -1.23 -3.98
C ALA A 49 45.28 0.03 -4.26
N ARG A 50 45.88 1.22 -4.17
CA ARG A 50 45.20 2.47 -4.52
C ARG A 50 44.89 2.56 -6.02
N LYS A 51 45.80 2.12 -6.89
CA LYS A 51 45.57 2.08 -8.33
C LYS A 51 44.50 1.04 -8.71
N SER A 52 44.50 -0.13 -8.10
CA SER A 52 43.48 -1.16 -8.35
C SER A 52 42.10 -0.71 -7.86
N ALA A 53 42.02 -0.08 -6.69
CA ALA A 53 40.76 0.51 -6.20
C ALA A 53 40.22 1.58 -7.17
N ARG A 54 41.10 2.47 -7.67
CA ARG A 54 40.71 3.48 -8.66
C ARG A 54 40.26 2.86 -10.00
N LEU A 55 40.89 1.78 -10.44
CA LEU A 55 40.47 1.05 -11.65
C LEU A 55 39.08 0.43 -11.45
N GLN A 56 38.82 -0.19 -10.30
CA GLN A 56 37.51 -0.76 -9.98
C GLN A 56 36.42 0.32 -9.97
N GLU A 57 36.68 1.48 -9.37
CA GLU A 57 35.74 2.61 -9.39
C GLU A 57 35.43 3.07 -10.82
N LEU A 58 36.44 3.14 -11.69
CA LEU A 58 36.25 3.51 -13.09
C LEU A 58 35.41 2.46 -13.83
N GLU A 59 35.67 1.17 -13.63
CA GLU A 59 34.88 0.08 -14.21
C GLU A 59 33.41 0.12 -13.76
N ASP A 60 33.17 0.38 -12.48
CA ASP A 60 31.81 0.52 -11.93
C ASP A 60 31.07 1.73 -12.55
N THR A 61 31.78 2.86 -12.73
CA THR A 61 31.19 4.03 -13.40
C THR A 61 30.93 3.77 -14.88
N GLU A 62 31.82 3.06 -15.58
CA GLU A 62 31.62 2.66 -16.97
C GLU A 62 30.41 1.74 -17.12
N ALA A 63 30.27 0.75 -16.22
CA ALA A 63 29.12 -0.14 -16.18
C ALA A 63 27.80 0.63 -15.96
N LYS A 64 27.82 1.64 -15.06
CA LYS A 64 26.66 2.51 -14.82
C LYS A 64 26.31 3.35 -16.06
N LEU A 65 27.31 3.93 -16.73
CA LEU A 65 27.10 4.70 -17.95
C LEU A 65 26.55 3.84 -19.10
N LYS A 66 27.06 2.61 -19.27
CA LYS A 66 26.53 1.65 -20.26
C LYS A 66 25.07 1.31 -20.01
N ARG A 67 24.67 1.12 -18.74
CA ARG A 67 23.25 0.89 -18.39
C ARG A 67 22.39 2.11 -18.70
N LEU A 68 22.83 3.31 -18.33
CA LEU A 68 22.10 4.54 -18.63
C LEU A 68 21.95 4.76 -20.14
N LEU A 69 22.99 4.51 -20.92
CA LEU A 69 22.95 4.62 -22.38
C LEU A 69 22.00 3.59 -23.00
N ALA A 70 21.95 2.36 -22.49
CA ALA A 70 20.98 1.36 -22.92
C ALA A 70 19.54 1.78 -22.59
N MET A 71 19.30 2.36 -21.42
CA MET A 71 17.99 2.90 -21.04
C MET A 71 17.58 4.08 -21.95
N ALA A 72 18.49 5.01 -22.20
CA ALA A 72 18.23 6.15 -23.08
C ALA A 72 17.93 5.71 -24.52
N LYS A 73 18.66 4.72 -25.06
CA LYS A 73 18.37 4.14 -26.37
C LYS A 73 16.96 3.54 -26.44
N ARG A 74 16.59 2.69 -25.46
CA ARG A 74 15.23 2.13 -25.38
C ARG A 74 14.16 3.21 -25.28
N SER A 75 14.40 4.27 -24.49
CA SER A 75 13.47 5.39 -24.36
C SER A 75 13.28 6.13 -25.69
N ILE A 76 14.35 6.33 -26.46
CA ILE A 76 14.29 6.96 -27.77
C ILE A 76 13.54 6.08 -28.76
N ASP A 77 13.81 4.78 -28.77
CA ASP A 77 13.15 3.83 -29.68
C ASP A 77 11.65 3.73 -29.39
N ASN A 78 11.25 3.70 -28.12
CA ASN A 78 9.84 3.78 -27.72
C ASN A 78 9.19 5.08 -28.19
N SER A 79 9.85 6.23 -27.97
CA SER A 79 9.33 7.53 -28.41
C SER A 79 9.19 7.61 -29.94
N LYS A 80 10.10 7.01 -30.70
CA LYS A 80 10.00 6.92 -32.17
C LYS A 80 8.82 6.05 -32.60
N GLN A 81 8.59 4.94 -31.92
CA GLN A 81 7.45 4.06 -32.20
C GLN A 81 6.12 4.76 -31.91
N ASP A 82 6.04 5.51 -30.80
CA ASP A 82 4.85 6.29 -30.45
C ASP A 82 4.56 7.39 -31.48
N ILE A 83 5.60 8.10 -31.94
CA ILE A 83 5.46 9.11 -33.00
C ILE A 83 4.93 8.46 -34.28
N ALA A 84 5.53 7.35 -34.72
CA ALA A 84 5.08 6.64 -35.92
C ALA A 84 3.62 6.15 -35.82
N ALA A 85 3.20 5.67 -34.64
CA ALA A 85 1.81 5.28 -34.41
C ALA A 85 0.85 6.47 -34.47
N LYS A 86 1.27 7.62 -33.92
CA LYS A 86 0.48 8.87 -33.95
C LYS A 86 0.40 9.46 -35.36
N ASP A 87 1.46 9.37 -36.15
CA ASP A 87 1.45 9.81 -37.55
C ASP A 87 0.50 8.95 -38.38
N ALA A 88 0.50 7.63 -38.18
CA ALA A 88 -0.47 6.73 -38.83
C ALA A 88 -1.92 7.05 -38.43
N GLU A 89 -2.18 7.36 -37.16
CA GLU A 89 -3.50 7.80 -36.67
C GLU A 89 -3.93 9.13 -37.31
N LEU A 90 -3.01 10.10 -37.43
CA LEU A 90 -3.28 11.37 -38.10
C LEU A 90 -3.62 11.19 -39.57
N ASP A 91 -2.92 10.31 -40.28
CA ASP A 91 -3.17 10.06 -41.69
C ASP A 91 -4.51 9.34 -41.91
N GLU A 92 -4.88 8.41 -41.04
CA GLU A 92 -6.20 7.78 -41.07
C GLU A 92 -7.32 8.81 -40.80
N LEU A 93 -7.16 9.67 -39.78
CA LEU A 93 -8.13 10.74 -39.50
C LEU A 93 -8.24 11.73 -40.66
N ARG A 94 -7.12 12.08 -41.31
CA ARG A 94 -7.12 12.92 -42.52
C ARG A 94 -7.84 12.23 -43.67
N ALA A 95 -7.62 10.93 -43.88
CA ALA A 95 -8.32 10.16 -44.90
C ALA A 95 -9.83 10.09 -44.62
N GLN A 96 -10.23 9.91 -43.35
CA GLN A 96 -11.63 9.96 -42.93
C GLN A 96 -12.25 11.34 -43.14
N LEU A 97 -11.54 12.42 -42.82
CA LEU A 97 -11.99 13.79 -43.11
C LEU A 97 -12.12 14.03 -44.61
N ALA A 98 -11.17 13.55 -45.42
CA ALA A 98 -11.24 13.65 -46.88
C ALA A 98 -12.44 12.87 -47.44
N LYS A 99 -12.69 11.65 -46.95
CA LYS A 99 -13.89 10.85 -47.30
C LYS A 99 -15.18 11.56 -46.89
N ARG A 100 -15.23 12.13 -45.69
CA ARG A 100 -16.39 12.92 -45.21
C ARG A 100 -16.56 14.22 -45.97
N ALA A 101 -15.49 14.86 -46.40
CA ALA A 101 -15.54 16.06 -47.25
C ALA A 101 -16.01 15.70 -48.67
N ALA A 102 -15.56 14.58 -49.23
CA ALA A 102 -16.04 14.07 -50.51
C ALA A 102 -17.50 13.61 -50.45
N ALA A 103 -17.94 13.05 -49.32
CA ALA A 103 -19.34 12.74 -49.03
C ALA A 103 -20.12 13.93 -48.45
N SER A 104 -19.48 15.09 -48.28
CA SER A 104 -20.15 16.27 -47.73
C SER A 104 -21.08 16.79 -48.79
N HIS A 105 -22.37 16.53 -48.59
CA HIS A 105 -23.46 17.21 -49.26
C HIS A 105 -23.12 18.70 -49.41
N SER A 106 -23.03 19.17 -50.66
CA SER A 106 -22.84 20.58 -50.93
C SER A 106 -24.09 21.30 -50.43
N TRP A 107 -23.93 22.10 -49.38
CA TRP A 107 -25.02 22.93 -48.86
C TRP A 107 -25.58 23.86 -49.93
N ARG A 108 -24.83 24.20 -50.98
CA ARG A 108 -25.36 24.92 -52.13
C ARG A 108 -25.85 23.94 -53.19
N PRO A 109 -27.11 24.06 -53.63
CA PRO A 109 -27.56 23.27 -54.75
C PRO A 109 -26.82 23.69 -56.02
N ASP A 110 -26.26 22.71 -56.70
CA ASP A 110 -25.60 22.84 -58.00
C ASP A 110 -26.44 22.17 -59.10
N ALA A 111 -25.86 22.05 -60.29
CA ALA A 111 -26.50 21.38 -61.43
C ALA A 111 -26.50 19.84 -61.28
N ALA A 112 -25.67 19.28 -60.40
CA ALA A 112 -25.61 17.85 -60.10
C ALA A 112 -26.57 17.44 -58.96
N THR A 113 -27.11 18.42 -58.25
CA THR A 113 -28.07 18.23 -57.17
C THR A 113 -29.41 17.78 -57.74
N ARG A 114 -29.92 16.65 -57.22
CA ARG A 114 -31.21 16.04 -57.58
C ARG A 114 -32.36 17.05 -57.57
N ASP A 115 -33.38 16.78 -58.37
CA ASP A 115 -34.56 17.63 -58.44
C ASP A 115 -35.36 17.54 -57.13
N PRO A 116 -35.77 18.69 -56.57
CA PRO A 116 -36.56 18.70 -55.36
C PRO A 116 -37.94 18.10 -55.63
N LYS A 117 -38.45 17.30 -54.70
CA LYS A 117 -39.83 16.83 -54.66
C LYS A 117 -40.67 17.75 -53.76
N ARG A 118 -40.18 18.04 -52.55
CA ARG A 118 -40.85 18.90 -51.57
C ARG A 118 -39.84 19.67 -50.74
N VAL A 119 -40.21 20.87 -50.31
CA VAL A 119 -39.48 21.61 -49.27
C VAL A 119 -40.26 21.43 -47.96
N LEU A 120 -39.62 20.88 -46.94
CA LEU A 120 -40.25 20.56 -45.66
C LEU A 120 -40.14 21.70 -44.65
N HIS A 121 -38.93 22.27 -44.54
CA HIS A 121 -38.63 23.34 -43.60
C HIS A 121 -37.91 24.47 -44.30
N LYS A 122 -38.16 25.68 -43.81
CA LYS A 122 -37.54 26.91 -44.30
C LYS A 122 -37.17 27.77 -43.10
N ILE A 123 -35.89 28.05 -42.93
CA ILE A 123 -35.35 28.79 -41.79
C ILE A 123 -34.52 29.96 -42.33
N ALA A 124 -34.69 31.14 -41.75
CA ALA A 124 -33.84 32.29 -42.04
C ALA A 124 -32.72 32.37 -40.99
N HIS A 125 -31.47 32.37 -41.44
CA HIS A 125 -30.31 32.55 -40.55
C HIS A 125 -29.34 33.56 -41.16
N GLY A 126 -29.25 34.74 -40.56
CA GLY A 126 -28.50 35.87 -41.10
C GLY A 126 -29.11 36.36 -42.41
N SER A 127 -28.29 36.47 -43.46
CA SER A 127 -28.74 36.85 -44.81
C SER A 127 -29.08 35.66 -45.71
N ALA A 128 -29.07 34.43 -45.18
CA ALA A 128 -29.28 33.21 -45.96
C ALA A 128 -30.55 32.47 -45.54
N LEU A 129 -31.17 31.79 -46.50
CA LEU A 129 -32.29 30.88 -46.29
C LEU A 129 -31.77 29.45 -46.29
N TRP A 130 -32.16 28.68 -45.28
CA TRP A 130 -31.86 27.27 -45.16
C TRP A 130 -33.14 26.48 -45.35
N CYS A 131 -33.13 25.50 -46.25
CA CYS A 131 -34.31 24.68 -46.53
C CYS A 131 -33.97 23.20 -46.42
N LEU A 132 -34.84 22.43 -45.76
CA LEU A 132 -34.79 20.98 -45.80
C LEU A 132 -35.59 20.52 -47.00
N VAL A 133 -34.94 19.83 -47.92
CA VAL A 133 -35.49 19.40 -49.20
C VAL A 133 -35.58 17.88 -49.22
N GLU A 134 -36.75 17.37 -49.58
CA GLU A 134 -36.99 15.97 -49.95
C GLU A 134 -36.80 15.84 -51.47
N TYR A 135 -36.00 14.88 -51.93
CA TYR A 135 -35.78 14.64 -53.36
C TYR A 135 -36.78 13.65 -53.95
N ALA A 136 -36.92 13.69 -55.29
CA ALA A 136 -37.63 12.65 -56.01
C ALA A 136 -36.74 11.39 -56.08
N ASN A 137 -37.20 10.28 -55.49
CA ASN A 137 -36.51 9.00 -55.63
C ASN A 137 -36.69 8.51 -57.08
N GLU A 138 -35.59 8.29 -57.80
CA GLU A 138 -35.62 7.68 -59.14
C GLU A 138 -35.79 6.15 -59.10
N SER A 139 -35.73 5.55 -57.90
CA SER A 139 -35.87 4.11 -57.68
C SER A 139 -36.91 3.85 -56.60
N ASP A 140 -38.02 3.19 -56.96
CA ASP A 140 -39.05 2.70 -56.03
C ASP A 140 -38.52 1.59 -55.08
N VAL A 141 -37.23 1.25 -55.15
CA VAL A 141 -36.61 0.13 -54.43
C VAL A 141 -35.77 0.61 -53.24
N ASP A 142 -35.43 1.91 -53.17
CA ASP A 142 -34.74 2.51 -52.03
C ASP A 142 -35.72 3.41 -51.27
N ASP A 143 -36.36 2.86 -50.23
CA ASP A 143 -37.22 3.59 -49.27
C ASP A 143 -36.43 4.57 -48.37
N ALA A 144 -35.13 4.74 -48.63
CA ALA A 144 -34.34 5.78 -48.01
C ALA A 144 -34.81 7.13 -48.57
N GLN A 145 -35.77 7.74 -47.89
CA GLN A 145 -36.23 9.09 -48.17
C GLN A 145 -35.05 10.04 -47.97
N GLU A 146 -34.39 10.42 -49.07
CA GLU A 146 -33.22 11.28 -49.02
C GLU A 146 -33.66 12.72 -48.76
N PHE A 147 -33.37 13.19 -47.55
CA PHE A 147 -33.53 14.59 -47.17
C PHE A 147 -32.17 15.26 -47.11
N ALA A 148 -32.07 16.49 -47.60
CA ALA A 148 -30.87 17.27 -47.41
C ALA A 148 -31.13 18.76 -47.19
N TRP A 149 -30.21 19.37 -46.46
CA TRP A 149 -30.27 20.78 -46.12
C TRP A 149 -29.51 21.61 -47.15
N HIS A 150 -30.21 22.57 -47.75
CA HIS A 150 -29.63 23.51 -48.69
C HIS A 150 -29.68 24.95 -48.20
N ARG A 151 -28.65 25.70 -48.56
CA ARG A 151 -28.46 27.12 -48.31
C ARG A 151 -28.64 27.92 -49.58
N PHE A 152 -29.53 28.89 -49.52
CA PHE A 152 -29.85 29.85 -50.57
C PHE A 152 -29.50 31.26 -50.08
N ALA A 153 -28.97 32.10 -50.97
CA ALA A 153 -28.66 33.49 -50.67
C ALA A 153 -29.91 34.39 -50.72
N SER A 154 -30.94 34.00 -51.47
CA SER A 154 -32.18 34.76 -51.60
C SER A 154 -33.40 33.88 -51.79
N ALA A 155 -34.59 34.46 -51.60
CA ALA A 155 -35.85 33.78 -51.89
C ALA A 155 -36.05 33.53 -53.40
N GLU A 156 -35.37 34.27 -54.26
CA GLU A 156 -35.40 34.08 -55.71
C GLU A 156 -34.62 32.84 -56.13
N GLU A 157 -33.44 32.62 -55.54
CA GLU A 157 -32.64 31.41 -55.78
C GLU A 157 -33.38 30.15 -55.33
N LEU A 158 -34.06 30.21 -54.18
CA LEU A 158 -34.93 29.13 -53.70
C LEU A 158 -36.10 28.87 -54.66
N ARG A 159 -36.75 29.92 -55.17
CA ARG A 159 -37.84 29.79 -56.15
C ARG A 159 -37.35 29.18 -57.46
N ALA A 160 -36.18 29.59 -57.95
CA ALA A 160 -35.57 29.02 -59.15
C ALA A 160 -35.22 27.54 -58.97
N TYR A 161 -34.69 27.17 -57.80
CA TYR A 161 -34.40 25.78 -57.46
C TYR A 161 -35.67 24.92 -57.35
N ALA A 162 -36.71 25.42 -56.69
CA ALA A 162 -38.01 24.74 -56.58
C ALA A 162 -38.71 24.58 -57.94
N ALA A 163 -38.46 25.48 -58.90
CA ALA A 163 -38.99 25.38 -60.26
C ALA A 163 -38.34 24.27 -61.11
N ARG A 164 -37.23 23.66 -60.66
CA ARG A 164 -36.64 22.48 -61.31
C ARG A 164 -37.41 21.20 -61.03
N ALA A 165 -38.31 21.21 -60.05
CA ALA A 165 -39.12 20.06 -59.69
C ALA A 165 -39.89 19.51 -60.90
N SER A 166 -39.75 18.22 -61.17
CA SER A 166 -40.55 17.54 -62.18
C SER A 166 -41.98 17.32 -61.64
N GLY A 167 -42.98 18.00 -62.21
CA GLY A 167 -44.39 17.79 -61.88
C GLY A 167 -45.11 19.06 -61.40
N GLU A 168 -45.91 18.93 -60.34
CA GLU A 168 -46.65 20.06 -59.76
C GLU A 168 -45.71 21.11 -59.14
N PRO A 169 -46.00 22.42 -59.28
CA PRO A 169 -45.21 23.47 -58.65
C PRO A 169 -45.11 23.27 -57.13
N ILE A 170 -43.89 23.14 -56.61
CA ILE A 170 -43.68 22.97 -55.16
C ILE A 170 -44.17 24.22 -54.42
N VAL A 171 -45.08 24.02 -53.47
CA VAL A 171 -45.47 25.06 -52.51
C VAL A 171 -44.36 25.24 -51.49
N LEU A 172 -43.76 26.42 -51.45
CA LEU A 172 -42.71 26.75 -50.48
C LEU A 172 -43.32 27.03 -49.10
N PRO A 173 -42.90 26.30 -48.04
CA PRO A 173 -43.34 26.58 -46.68
C PRO A 173 -43.01 28.00 -46.21
N GLU A 174 -43.79 28.50 -45.27
CA GLU A 174 -43.44 29.70 -44.50
C GLU A 174 -42.23 29.43 -43.59
N LEU A 175 -41.65 30.51 -43.02
CA LEU A 175 -40.53 30.38 -42.11
C LEU A 175 -40.95 29.58 -40.87
N SER A 176 -40.22 28.50 -40.57
CA SER A 176 -40.53 27.60 -39.45
C SER A 176 -40.44 28.27 -38.08
N LEU A 177 -39.61 29.31 -37.98
CA LEU A 177 -39.62 30.28 -36.89
C LEU A 177 -39.55 31.66 -37.51
N THR A 178 -40.36 32.59 -37.00
CA THR A 178 -40.19 33.99 -37.35
C THR A 178 -38.85 34.51 -36.80
N PRO A 179 -38.25 35.54 -37.43
CA PRO A 179 -37.03 36.15 -36.91
C PRO A 179 -37.17 36.56 -35.43
N PHE A 180 -38.35 37.06 -35.03
CA PHE A 180 -38.64 37.44 -33.66
C PHE A 180 -38.63 36.24 -32.69
N GLU A 181 -39.28 35.12 -33.03
CA GLU A 181 -39.27 33.91 -32.22
C GLU A 181 -37.86 33.31 -32.11
N SER A 182 -37.11 33.33 -33.22
CA SER A 182 -35.72 32.86 -33.22
C SER A 182 -34.83 33.71 -32.31
N GLU A 183 -35.00 35.04 -32.32
CA GLU A 183 -34.27 35.93 -31.44
C GLU A 183 -34.68 35.77 -29.97
N ARG A 184 -35.97 35.55 -29.71
CA ARG A 184 -36.48 35.27 -28.37
C ARG A 184 -35.88 33.97 -27.82
N ALA A 185 -35.96 32.87 -28.58
CA ALA A 185 -35.36 31.60 -28.21
C ALA A 185 -33.85 31.73 -27.98
N ARG A 186 -33.15 32.54 -28.80
CA ARG A 186 -31.72 32.81 -28.61
C ARG A 186 -31.44 33.57 -27.31
N ARG A 187 -32.28 34.55 -26.93
CA ARG A 187 -32.15 35.25 -25.64
C ARG A 187 -32.40 34.29 -24.48
N ASP A 188 -33.49 33.53 -24.53
CA ASP A 188 -33.86 32.58 -23.47
C ASP A 188 -32.76 31.51 -23.27
N LEU A 189 -32.19 30.97 -24.35
CA LEU A 189 -31.06 30.04 -24.29
C LEU A 189 -29.79 30.69 -23.77
N LYS A 190 -29.53 31.95 -24.11
CA LYS A 190 -28.37 32.68 -23.59
C LYS A 190 -28.49 32.88 -22.07
N ASP A 191 -29.66 33.29 -21.61
CA ASP A 191 -29.93 33.49 -20.18
C ASP A 191 -29.81 32.16 -19.42
N GLU A 192 -30.27 31.05 -20.00
CA GLU A 192 -30.10 29.71 -19.41
C GLU A 192 -28.63 29.28 -19.38
N ILE A 193 -27.85 29.56 -20.43
CA ILE A 193 -26.41 29.31 -20.44
C ILE A 193 -25.71 30.12 -19.34
N GLU A 194 -26.03 31.40 -19.19
CA GLU A 194 -25.48 32.25 -18.13
C GLU A 194 -25.86 31.72 -16.74
N ARG A 195 -27.10 31.27 -16.55
CA ARG A 195 -27.57 30.62 -15.32
C ARG A 195 -26.77 29.35 -15.00
N VAL A 196 -26.62 28.45 -15.98
CA VAL A 196 -25.89 27.19 -15.84
C VAL A 196 -24.40 27.44 -15.56
N GLN A 197 -23.78 28.43 -16.23
CA GLN A 197 -22.40 28.82 -15.97
C GLN A 197 -22.20 29.34 -14.54
N GLU A 198 -23.13 30.16 -14.04
CA GLU A 198 -23.10 30.65 -12.67
C GLU A 198 -23.35 29.53 -11.66
N GLU A 199 -24.27 28.60 -11.93
CA GLU A 199 -24.48 27.40 -11.12
C GLU A 199 -23.24 26.51 -11.06
N PHE A 200 -22.55 26.32 -12.19
CA PHE A 200 -21.29 25.57 -12.26
C PHE A 200 -20.18 26.28 -11.48
N ARG A 201 -20.07 27.61 -11.60
CA ARG A 201 -19.12 28.42 -10.81
C ARG A 201 -19.37 28.23 -9.31
N ARG A 202 -20.64 28.32 -8.88
CA ARG A 202 -21.05 28.09 -7.48
C ARG A 202 -20.76 26.66 -7.04
N TYR A 203 -21.05 25.66 -7.87
CA TYR A 203 -20.75 24.27 -7.58
C TYR A 203 -19.25 24.05 -7.35
N ARG A 204 -18.40 24.57 -8.25
CA ARG A 204 -16.94 24.48 -8.10
C ARG A 204 -16.45 25.11 -6.79
N VAL A 205 -16.96 26.29 -6.44
CA VAL A 205 -16.60 26.95 -5.17
C VAL A 205 -17.05 26.11 -3.98
N ARG A 206 -18.30 25.60 -3.98
CA ARG A 206 -18.80 24.71 -2.93
C ARG A 206 -17.96 23.45 -2.80
N ALA A 207 -17.65 22.78 -3.91
CA ALA A 207 -16.83 21.57 -3.93
C ALA A 207 -15.42 21.84 -3.36
N GLU A 208 -14.80 22.96 -3.70
CA GLU A 208 -13.50 23.35 -3.16
C GLU A 208 -13.57 23.66 -1.66
N ILE A 209 -14.64 24.31 -1.18
CA ILE A 209 -14.87 24.54 0.25
C ILE A 209 -15.04 23.21 0.98
N THR A 210 -15.89 22.30 0.48
CA THR A 210 -16.11 20.98 1.07
C THR A 210 -14.81 20.17 1.10
N ARG A 211 -14.03 20.20 0.03
CA ARG A 211 -12.71 19.56 -0.01
C ARG A 211 -11.79 20.12 1.07
N LYS A 212 -11.69 21.45 1.20
CA LYS A 212 -10.86 22.08 2.24
C LYS A 212 -11.34 21.75 3.66
N GLN A 213 -12.65 21.68 3.87
CA GLN A 213 -13.22 21.26 5.15
C GLN A 213 -12.85 19.81 5.47
N LYS A 214 -12.94 18.90 4.47
CA LYS A 214 -12.53 17.51 4.63
C LYS A 214 -11.03 17.34 4.84
N ASP A 215 -10.20 18.09 4.12
CA ASP A 215 -8.75 18.09 4.33
C ASP A 215 -8.39 18.59 5.74
N ALA A 216 -9.11 19.60 6.26
CA ALA A 216 -8.92 20.08 7.63
C ALA A 216 -9.37 19.05 8.67
N GLU A 217 -10.47 18.34 8.44
CA GLU A 217 -10.96 17.24 9.28
C GLU A 217 -9.95 16.07 9.32
N ILE A 218 -9.43 15.66 8.16
CA ILE A 218 -8.39 14.62 8.05
C ILE A 218 -7.13 15.03 8.81
N ARG A 219 -6.66 16.28 8.66
CA ARG A 219 -5.50 16.78 9.41
C ARG A 219 -5.74 16.73 10.91
N LYS A 220 -6.92 17.14 11.37
CA LYS A 220 -7.27 17.11 12.79
C LYS A 220 -7.20 15.68 13.35
N ILE A 221 -7.77 14.70 12.64
CA ILE A 221 -7.72 13.28 13.03
C ILE A 221 -6.27 12.76 13.02
N ALA A 222 -5.51 13.06 11.97
CA ALA A 222 -4.12 12.63 11.86
C ALA A 222 -3.23 13.22 12.98
N GLU A 223 -3.45 14.48 13.37
CA GLU A 223 -2.73 15.12 14.47
C GLU A 223 -3.14 14.57 15.85
N THR A 224 -4.43 14.28 16.07
CA THR A 224 -4.89 13.78 17.37
C THR A 224 -4.51 12.32 17.58
N ASP A 225 -4.69 11.46 16.58
CA ASP A 225 -4.57 10.01 16.78
C ASP A 225 -3.09 9.60 16.77
N VAL A 226 -2.32 10.05 15.78
CA VAL A 226 -0.89 9.70 15.71
C VAL A 226 -0.10 10.33 16.85
N SER A 227 -0.39 11.58 17.24
CA SER A 227 0.36 12.20 18.34
C SER A 227 -0.01 11.61 19.70
N SER A 228 -1.28 11.28 19.93
CA SER A 228 -1.73 10.66 21.19
C SER A 228 -1.21 9.22 21.32
N GLU A 229 -1.25 8.41 20.26
CA GLU A 229 -0.70 7.06 20.24
C GLU A 229 0.83 7.07 20.43
N LEU A 230 1.53 7.99 19.76
CA LEU A 230 2.97 8.13 19.89
C LEU A 230 3.38 8.57 21.31
N GLN A 231 2.60 9.44 21.95
CA GLN A 231 2.81 9.83 23.35
C GLN A 231 2.52 8.67 24.32
N ALA A 232 1.48 7.87 24.06
CA ALA A 232 1.18 6.67 24.84
C ALA A 232 2.31 5.63 24.72
N ALA A 233 2.78 5.37 23.50
CA ALA A 233 3.89 4.44 23.22
C ALA A 233 5.19 4.89 23.91
N ARG A 234 5.54 6.19 23.86
CA ARG A 234 6.69 6.75 24.59
C ARG A 234 6.59 6.51 26.10
N THR A 235 5.40 6.65 26.67
CA THR A 235 5.16 6.44 28.10
C THR A 235 5.27 4.96 28.48
N GLN A 236 4.75 4.07 27.64
CA GLN A 236 4.90 2.62 27.82
C GLN A 236 6.36 2.18 27.72
N LEU A 237 7.11 2.71 26.74
CA LEU A 237 8.53 2.42 26.60
C LEU A 237 9.31 2.78 27.88
N ARG A 238 9.06 3.96 28.44
CA ARG A 238 9.68 4.39 29.73
C ARG A 238 9.36 3.44 30.89
N ARG A 239 8.10 2.96 30.97
CA ARG A 239 7.70 1.99 32.01
C ARG A 239 8.39 0.65 31.83
N LEU A 240 8.46 0.14 30.59
CA LEU A 240 9.14 -1.11 30.28
C LEU A 240 10.65 -1.02 30.53
N THR A 241 11.31 0.07 30.12
CA THR A 241 12.72 0.31 30.42
C THR A 241 12.99 0.34 31.92
N LYS A 242 12.13 1.00 32.70
CA LYS A 242 12.25 1.01 34.17
C LYS A 242 12.11 -0.41 34.76
N SER A 243 11.10 -1.15 34.31
CA SER A 243 10.90 -2.55 34.73
C SER A 243 12.10 -3.44 34.38
N HIS A 244 12.67 -3.25 33.19
CA HIS A 244 13.86 -3.99 32.74
C HIS A 244 15.08 -3.67 33.61
N ALA A 245 15.34 -2.40 33.90
CA ALA A 245 16.44 -1.99 34.77
C ALA A 245 16.28 -2.54 36.20
N GLU A 246 15.04 -2.57 36.72
CA GLU A 246 14.75 -3.20 38.02
C GLU A 246 14.95 -4.72 37.99
N ALA A 247 14.60 -5.39 36.88
CA ALA A 247 14.83 -6.82 36.71
C ALA A 247 16.33 -7.15 36.63
N GLU A 248 17.12 -6.37 35.87
CA GLU A 248 18.58 -6.50 35.82
C GLU A 248 19.23 -6.25 37.19
N ALA A 249 18.76 -5.25 37.94
CA ALA A 249 19.26 -5.00 39.29
C ALA A 249 18.99 -6.18 40.23
N ARG A 250 17.79 -6.77 40.17
CA ARG A 250 17.48 -8.00 40.91
C ARG A 250 18.38 -9.15 40.46
N GLU A 251 18.57 -9.33 39.16
CA GLU A 251 19.44 -10.39 38.63
C GLU A 251 20.89 -10.23 39.11
N LEU A 252 21.44 -9.02 39.09
CA LEU A 252 22.76 -8.72 39.63
C LEU A 252 22.84 -9.02 41.12
N GLU A 253 21.80 -8.71 41.88
CA GLU A 253 21.72 -9.05 43.31
C GLU A 253 21.72 -10.57 43.53
N TRP A 254 20.95 -11.31 42.72
CA TRP A 254 20.94 -12.78 42.75
C TRP A 254 22.28 -13.39 42.35
N ARG A 255 22.94 -12.85 41.31
CA ARG A 255 24.29 -13.27 40.89
C ARG A 255 25.30 -13.07 42.03
N ARG A 256 25.26 -11.92 42.72
CA ARG A 256 26.12 -11.67 43.90
C ARG A 256 25.82 -12.62 45.05
N LYS A 257 24.53 -12.88 45.33
CA LYS A 257 24.12 -13.85 46.37
C LYS A 257 24.62 -15.26 46.03
N PHE A 258 24.46 -15.69 44.78
CA PHE A 258 24.92 -16.98 44.30
C PHE A 258 26.44 -17.09 44.41
N GLU A 259 27.20 -16.11 43.91
CA GLU A 259 28.65 -16.10 44.00
C GLU A 259 29.16 -16.14 45.45
N LYS A 260 28.49 -15.41 46.36
CA LYS A 260 28.77 -15.49 47.80
C LYS A 260 28.52 -16.91 48.34
N LEU A 261 27.38 -17.51 47.99
CA LEU A 261 27.01 -18.85 48.42
C LEU A 261 28.00 -19.91 47.90
N THR A 262 28.45 -19.76 46.65
CA THR A 262 29.48 -20.62 46.05
C THR A 262 30.81 -20.49 46.81
N LYS A 263 31.26 -19.27 47.09
CA LYS A 263 32.48 -19.03 47.89
C LYS A 263 32.37 -19.61 49.30
N ASP A 264 31.21 -19.46 49.94
CA ASP A 264 30.99 -19.99 51.29
C ASP A 264 30.93 -21.53 51.26
N TYR A 265 30.35 -22.14 50.22
CA TYR A 265 30.39 -23.58 49.98
C TYR A 265 31.82 -24.09 49.73
N GLU A 266 32.61 -23.41 48.90
CA GLU A 266 34.03 -23.77 48.67
C GLU A 266 34.84 -23.70 49.97
N LYS A 267 34.64 -22.66 50.79
CA LYS A 267 35.28 -22.56 52.11
C LYS A 267 34.85 -23.69 53.04
N LEU A 268 33.56 -24.02 53.09
CA LEU A 268 33.03 -25.08 53.93
C LEU A 268 33.48 -26.47 53.46
N SER A 269 33.56 -26.68 52.14
CA SER A 269 34.09 -27.88 51.52
C SER A 269 35.59 -28.03 51.77
N GLY A 270 36.37 -26.94 51.72
CA GLY A 270 37.79 -26.94 52.04
C GLY A 270 38.05 -27.22 53.52
N THR A 271 37.27 -26.61 54.42
CA THR A 271 37.40 -26.84 55.87
C THR A 271 36.90 -28.21 56.29
N MET A 272 35.80 -28.73 55.74
CA MET A 272 35.40 -30.13 55.98
C MET A 272 36.40 -31.12 55.38
N GLY A 273 36.96 -30.82 54.20
CA GLY A 273 38.03 -31.64 53.61
C GLY A 273 39.25 -31.72 54.51
N GLU A 274 39.69 -30.60 55.09
CA GLU A 274 40.79 -30.57 56.05
C GLU A 274 40.45 -31.24 57.39
N THR A 275 39.22 -31.13 57.90
CA THR A 275 38.83 -31.83 59.14
C THR A 275 38.69 -33.32 58.93
N VAL A 276 38.17 -33.78 57.78
CA VAL A 276 38.08 -35.21 57.46
C VAL A 276 39.47 -35.81 57.23
N VAL A 277 40.39 -35.08 56.60
CA VAL A 277 41.79 -35.54 56.46
C VAL A 277 42.49 -35.59 57.82
N ARG A 278 42.32 -34.58 58.70
CA ARG A 278 42.86 -34.60 60.06
C ARG A 278 42.23 -35.67 60.94
N GLU A 279 40.94 -35.92 60.82
CA GLU A 279 40.23 -36.95 61.60
C GLU A 279 40.60 -38.35 61.10
N LYS A 280 40.82 -38.53 59.80
CA LYS A 280 41.36 -39.77 59.21
C LYS A 280 42.80 -40.03 59.65
N GLU A 281 43.69 -39.03 59.63
CA GLU A 281 45.06 -39.14 60.15
C GLU A 281 45.09 -39.40 61.67
N ALA A 282 44.17 -38.80 62.43
CA ALA A 282 44.05 -39.04 63.87
C ALA A 282 43.48 -40.43 64.20
N LEU A 283 42.56 -40.96 63.38
CA LEU A 283 42.03 -42.31 63.52
C LEU A 283 43.03 -43.38 63.08
N GLU A 284 43.82 -43.13 62.04
CA GLU A 284 44.89 -44.05 61.59
C GLU A 284 46.03 -44.14 62.63
N LYS A 285 46.37 -43.02 63.27
CA LYS A 285 47.32 -43.00 64.39
C LYS A 285 46.79 -43.75 65.62
N LYS A 286 45.51 -43.57 65.97
CA LYS A 286 44.85 -44.28 67.08
C LYS A 286 44.61 -45.77 66.79
N ALA A 287 44.47 -46.18 65.53
CA ALA A 287 44.36 -47.59 65.14
C ALA A 287 45.71 -48.33 65.19
N SER A 288 46.84 -47.62 65.05
CA SER A 288 48.18 -48.21 65.18
C SER A 288 48.61 -48.46 66.64
N ASP A 289 48.12 -47.65 67.59
CA ASP A 289 48.46 -47.75 69.03
C ASP A 289 47.49 -48.63 69.85
N GLY A 290 46.47 -49.23 69.20
CA GLY A 290 45.34 -49.90 69.87
C GLY A 290 45.26 -51.43 69.70
N ARG A 291 46.35 -52.12 69.29
CA ARG A 291 46.35 -53.58 69.11
C ARG A 291 46.97 -54.30 70.32
N SER A 292 46.38 -54.14 71.50
CA SER A 292 46.60 -55.00 72.67
C SER A 292 45.50 -54.82 73.70
N HIS A 293 44.95 -55.94 74.16
CA HIS A 293 43.96 -56.14 75.22
C HIS A 293 42.48 -55.97 74.85
N GLY A 294 41.78 -57.11 74.85
CA GLY A 294 40.34 -57.22 74.71
C GLY A 294 39.63 -57.56 76.02
N GLY A 295 38.31 -57.73 75.90
CA GLY A 295 37.47 -58.49 76.83
C GLY A 295 36.39 -57.68 77.57
N HIS A 296 35.15 -57.77 77.07
CA HIS A 296 33.88 -58.12 77.78
C HIS A 296 33.52 -57.35 79.09
N THR A 297 32.32 -56.81 79.35
CA THR A 297 30.90 -57.27 79.28
C THR A 297 30.01 -56.03 79.61
N SER A 298 28.90 -55.67 78.94
CA SER A 298 27.51 -56.16 79.05
C SER A 298 26.49 -55.12 79.60
N THR A 299 25.32 -55.05 78.93
CA THR A 299 23.97 -54.81 79.49
C THR A 299 23.47 -53.38 79.71
N THR A 300 22.55 -52.90 78.84
CA THR A 300 21.12 -52.63 79.18
C THR A 300 20.32 -52.14 77.96
N ASN A 301 19.52 -53.05 77.41
CA ASN A 301 18.12 -52.98 77.00
C ASN A 301 17.39 -51.66 76.62
N ASN A 302 16.62 -51.83 75.53
CA ASN A 302 15.26 -51.36 75.25
C ASN A 302 15.02 -50.06 74.46
N SER A 303 14.65 -50.29 73.19
CA SER A 303 13.34 -49.94 72.60
C SER A 303 13.26 -48.65 71.75
N SER A 304 12.72 -48.87 70.54
CA SER A 304 11.90 -47.95 69.73
C SER A 304 12.65 -46.75 69.12
N ALA A 305 13.00 -46.77 67.83
CA ALA A 305 12.08 -46.45 66.73
C ALA A 305 11.12 -45.30 67.10
N VAL A 306 11.49 -44.09 66.67
CA VAL A 306 10.67 -42.99 66.10
C VAL A 306 11.45 -41.68 66.33
N GLY A 307 12.19 -41.26 65.29
CA GLY A 307 12.82 -39.94 65.22
C GLY A 307 11.83 -38.85 64.78
N PRO A 308 12.13 -37.56 65.02
CA PRO A 308 11.16 -36.47 65.11
C PRO A 308 10.77 -35.82 63.76
N ASP A 309 10.53 -36.61 62.71
CA ASP A 309 10.21 -36.10 61.36
C ASP A 309 8.71 -35.87 61.10
N GLY A 310 7.84 -36.15 62.08
CA GLY A 310 6.39 -36.01 61.94
C GLY A 310 5.89 -34.55 61.96
N ALA A 311 6.54 -33.68 62.72
CA ALA A 311 6.09 -32.30 62.93
C ALA A 311 6.43 -31.39 61.73
N ASP A 312 7.65 -31.51 61.19
CA ASP A 312 8.08 -30.76 60.01
C ASP A 312 7.33 -31.19 58.75
N LEU A 313 7.01 -32.48 58.60
CA LEU A 313 6.19 -32.93 57.48
C LEU A 313 4.75 -32.42 57.57
N GLN A 314 4.19 -32.25 58.78
CA GLN A 314 2.86 -31.67 58.97
C GLN A 314 2.86 -30.15 58.75
N LEU A 315 3.90 -29.43 59.20
CA LEU A 315 4.08 -28.01 58.89
C LEU A 315 4.22 -27.77 57.39
N LEU A 316 5.02 -28.59 56.71
CA LEU A 316 5.22 -28.49 55.26
C LEU A 316 3.93 -28.79 54.49
N ARG A 317 3.13 -29.77 54.94
CA ARG A 317 1.78 -30.04 54.38
C ARG A 317 0.82 -28.88 54.62
N HIS A 318 0.90 -28.23 55.78
CA HIS A 318 0.09 -27.06 56.08
C HIS A 318 0.49 -25.85 55.21
N GLU A 319 1.77 -25.59 55.04
CA GLU A 319 2.28 -24.56 54.14
C GLU A 319 1.89 -24.83 52.69
N PHE A 320 2.03 -26.07 52.21
CA PHE A 320 1.58 -26.43 50.86
C PHE A 320 0.07 -26.25 50.68
N ALA A 321 -0.73 -26.58 51.69
CA ALA A 321 -2.17 -26.33 51.65
C ALA A 321 -2.50 -24.84 51.61
N GLN A 322 -1.75 -24.00 52.35
CA GLN A 322 -1.90 -22.54 52.30
C GLN A 322 -1.47 -21.96 50.95
N TYR A 323 -0.35 -22.42 50.38
CA TYR A 323 0.10 -22.01 49.05
C TYR A 323 -0.91 -22.42 47.97
N ARG A 324 -1.43 -23.65 48.02
CA ARG A 324 -2.48 -24.12 47.12
C ARG A 324 -3.75 -23.28 47.24
N LYS A 325 -4.15 -22.90 48.46
CA LYS A 325 -5.31 -22.03 48.70
C LYS A 325 -5.08 -20.62 48.14
N ARG A 326 -3.89 -20.04 48.33
CA ARG A 326 -3.54 -18.72 47.76
C ARG A 326 -3.49 -18.75 46.23
N ALA A 327 -2.96 -19.82 45.65
CA ALA A 327 -2.92 -19.99 44.20
C ALA A 327 -4.34 -20.12 43.61
N LEU A 328 -5.22 -20.89 44.24
CA LEU A 328 -6.62 -21.00 43.80
C LEU A 328 -7.37 -19.66 43.92
N ASN A 329 -7.19 -18.92 45.02
CA ASN A 329 -7.79 -17.59 45.17
C ASN A 329 -7.26 -16.60 44.11
N ALA A 330 -5.99 -16.68 43.74
CA ALA A 330 -5.41 -15.83 42.69
C ALA A 330 -5.98 -16.17 41.30
N VAL A 331 -6.24 -17.46 41.03
CA VAL A 331 -6.90 -17.90 39.80
C VAL A 331 -8.36 -17.45 39.77
N GLU A 332 -9.11 -17.64 40.86
CA GLU A 332 -10.50 -17.21 40.97
C GLU A 332 -10.64 -15.68 40.86
N GLN A 333 -9.71 -14.92 41.43
CA GLN A 333 -9.65 -13.47 41.27
C GLN A 333 -9.38 -13.06 39.82
N LYS A 334 -8.47 -13.76 39.13
CA LYS A 334 -8.19 -13.50 37.71
C LYS A 334 -9.34 -13.89 36.80
N GLU A 335 -10.06 -14.97 37.12
CA GLU A 335 -11.26 -15.39 36.41
C GLU A 335 -12.40 -14.38 36.60
N LYS A 336 -12.55 -13.84 37.82
CA LYS A 336 -13.50 -12.75 38.09
C LYS A 336 -13.14 -11.47 37.34
N GLU A 337 -11.88 -11.06 37.34
CA GLU A 337 -11.41 -9.90 36.55
C GLU A 337 -11.64 -10.09 35.04
N LEU A 338 -11.41 -11.30 34.52
CA LEU A 338 -11.69 -11.63 33.12
C LEU A 338 -13.19 -11.61 32.82
N SER A 339 -14.02 -12.13 33.73
CA SER A 339 -15.49 -12.09 33.59
C SER A 339 -16.02 -10.66 33.65
N ASP A 340 -15.49 -9.82 34.53
CA ASP A 340 -15.86 -8.41 34.64
C ASP A 340 -15.45 -7.64 33.37
N MET A 341 -14.25 -7.87 32.84
CA MET A 341 -13.82 -7.31 31.55
C MET A 341 -14.71 -7.76 30.39
N HIS A 342 -15.13 -9.03 30.37
CA HIS A 342 -16.04 -9.56 29.35
C HIS A 342 -17.43 -8.95 29.46
N ALA A 343 -17.93 -8.72 30.69
CA ALA A 343 -19.19 -8.05 30.96
C ALA A 343 -19.14 -6.56 30.57
N GLN A 344 -18.00 -5.90 30.79
CA GLN A 344 -17.77 -4.50 30.39
C GLN A 344 -17.80 -4.35 28.86
N LEU A 345 -17.19 -5.29 28.14
CA LEU A 345 -17.24 -5.34 26.66
C LEU A 345 -18.65 -5.60 26.12
N GLN A 346 -19.52 -6.32 26.85
CA GLN A 346 -20.93 -6.49 26.45
C GLN A 346 -21.79 -5.25 26.75
N HIS A 347 -21.40 -4.40 27.69
CA HIS A 347 -22.15 -3.19 28.05
C HIS A 347 -21.80 -1.95 27.22
N GLU A 348 -20.61 -1.86 26.62
CA GLU A 348 -20.27 -0.74 25.71
C GLU A 348 -20.88 -0.86 24.30
N GLY A 349 -21.54 -1.98 23.99
CA GLY A 349 -22.23 -2.21 22.71
C GLY A 349 -23.73 -1.88 22.69
N ARG A 350 -24.32 -1.29 23.75
CA ARG A 350 -25.78 -1.13 23.87
C ARG A 350 -26.19 0.34 24.08
N GLY A 351 -26.49 1.00 22.96
CA GLY A 351 -27.32 2.22 22.94
C GLY A 351 -28.76 1.95 23.43
N PRO A 352 -29.58 3.01 23.61
CA PRO A 352 -30.82 2.97 24.38
C PRO A 352 -31.91 2.09 23.76
N PRO A 353 -32.91 1.61 24.55
CA PRO A 353 -33.85 0.60 24.10
C PRO A 353 -34.95 1.20 23.23
N SER A 354 -35.10 0.71 22.00
CA SER A 354 -36.35 0.77 21.26
C SER A 354 -36.92 -0.63 21.10
N ASN A 355 -38.17 -0.74 21.55
CA ASN A 355 -39.08 -1.86 21.51
C ASN A 355 -39.07 -2.65 20.18
N SER A 356 -38.75 -3.95 20.20
CA SER A 356 -39.44 -4.95 19.37
C SER A 356 -38.97 -6.37 19.71
N SER A 357 -39.92 -7.28 19.56
CA SER A 357 -39.96 -8.66 20.03
C SER A 357 -39.30 -9.66 19.08
N SER A 358 -38.70 -10.69 19.69
CA SER A 358 -38.76 -12.11 19.29
C SER A 358 -38.16 -12.54 17.94
N SER A 359 -37.04 -13.26 17.98
CA SER A 359 -36.99 -14.70 17.63
C SER A 359 -35.57 -15.28 17.81
N ARG A 360 -35.52 -16.57 18.12
CA ARG A 360 -34.35 -17.35 18.58
C ARG A 360 -33.59 -18.00 17.41
N ALA A 361 -32.29 -18.18 17.67
CA ALA A 361 -31.41 -19.29 17.27
C ALA A 361 -30.94 -19.42 15.81
N MET A 362 -29.62 -19.37 15.59
CA MET A 362 -28.73 -20.55 15.55
C MET A 362 -27.26 -20.10 15.47
N SER A 363 -26.41 -20.69 16.30
CA SER A 363 -24.96 -20.52 16.26
C SER A 363 -24.34 -21.44 15.22
N THR A 364 -23.49 -20.91 14.33
CA THR A 364 -22.40 -21.69 13.71
C THR A 364 -21.13 -20.85 13.56
N ALA A 365 -20.05 -21.48 14.00
CA ALA A 365 -18.63 -21.24 13.83
C ALA A 365 -18.13 -20.17 12.84
N ALA A 366 -17.22 -19.34 13.37
CA ALA A 366 -15.86 -19.13 12.88
C ALA A 366 -15.58 -19.41 11.39
N LEU A 367 -15.37 -18.35 10.59
CA LEU A 367 -14.24 -18.19 9.67
C LEU A 367 -14.37 -16.89 8.85
N ARG A 368 -13.25 -16.16 8.74
CA ARG A 368 -12.92 -15.11 7.74
C ARG A 368 -13.54 -13.71 7.95
N ARG A 369 -12.68 -12.74 8.34
CA ARG A 369 -12.18 -11.65 7.45
C ARG A 369 -11.55 -10.54 8.31
N MET A 370 -10.22 -10.51 8.35
CA MET A 370 -9.48 -9.24 8.49
C MET A 370 -8.84 -8.98 7.12
N SER A 371 -9.47 -8.11 6.33
CA SER A 371 -8.88 -7.55 5.11
C SER A 371 -9.51 -6.20 4.82
N SER A 372 -8.71 -5.16 5.03
CA SER A 372 -8.66 -3.90 4.29
C SER A 372 -10.00 -3.20 3.98
N GLU A 373 -10.46 -2.35 4.89
CA GLU A 373 -11.30 -1.21 4.50
C GLU A 373 -10.40 -0.02 4.19
N SER A 374 -10.00 0.05 2.93
CA SER A 374 -9.39 1.23 2.29
C SER A 374 -9.78 1.21 0.82
N ALA A 375 -10.97 1.74 0.50
CA ALA A 375 -11.34 2.26 -0.82
C ALA A 375 -12.63 3.08 -0.67
N SER A 376 -12.54 4.41 -0.66
CA SER A 376 -12.87 5.25 -1.83
C SER A 376 -14.37 5.56 -1.93
N SER A 377 -14.83 6.66 -1.32
CA SER A 377 -16.12 7.28 -1.65
C SER A 377 -15.89 8.70 -2.14
N LEU A 378 -15.75 8.79 -3.46
CA LEU A 378 -15.66 10.00 -4.26
C LEU A 378 -17.05 10.21 -4.89
N SER A 379 -18.02 10.73 -4.12
CA SER A 379 -19.32 11.17 -4.67
C SER A 379 -20.02 12.09 -3.67
N GLY A 380 -19.89 13.40 -3.88
CA GLY A 380 -20.48 14.44 -3.05
C GLY A 380 -21.82 14.97 -3.57
N PHE A 381 -22.60 14.15 -4.27
CA PHE A 381 -23.94 14.51 -4.72
C PHE A 381 -24.80 13.25 -4.78
N GLU A 382 -25.27 12.82 -3.61
CA GLU A 382 -26.15 11.69 -3.50
C GLU A 382 -27.42 12.17 -2.76
N PRO A 383 -28.60 12.23 -3.43
CA PRO A 383 -29.84 12.60 -2.77
C PRO A 383 -30.10 11.64 -1.58
N PRO A 384 -30.88 12.04 -0.55
CA PRO A 384 -30.97 11.32 0.73
C PRO A 384 -31.40 9.84 0.65
N ASN A 385 -31.86 9.37 -0.52
CA ASN A 385 -32.24 7.98 -0.78
C ASN A 385 -31.23 7.22 -1.67
N ALA A 386 -30.22 7.88 -2.22
CA ALA A 386 -29.31 7.24 -3.15
C ALA A 386 -28.21 6.44 -2.44
N THR A 387 -27.76 6.82 -1.24
CA THR A 387 -26.87 5.98 -0.42
C THR A 387 -27.53 4.66 -0.03
N THR A 388 -28.81 4.68 0.37
CA THR A 388 -29.58 3.46 0.68
C THR A 388 -29.88 2.64 -0.57
N THR A 389 -30.15 3.29 -1.71
CA THR A 389 -30.34 2.62 -3.00
C THR A 389 -29.03 1.98 -3.50
N ASN A 390 -27.88 2.63 -3.30
CA ASN A 390 -26.57 2.09 -3.65
C ASN A 390 -26.13 0.96 -2.73
N GLU A 391 -26.42 1.04 -1.43
CA GLU A 391 -26.21 -0.09 -0.51
C GLU A 391 -27.11 -1.27 -0.85
N TYR A 392 -28.39 -1.02 -1.17
CA TYR A 392 -29.32 -2.05 -1.63
C TYR A 392 -28.84 -2.69 -2.94
N LEU A 393 -28.43 -1.89 -3.92
CA LEU A 393 -27.90 -2.35 -5.20
C LEU A 393 -26.61 -3.16 -5.02
N LYS A 394 -25.68 -2.69 -4.18
CA LYS A 394 -24.45 -3.42 -3.87
C LYS A 394 -24.76 -4.78 -3.24
N ASN A 395 -25.71 -4.84 -2.32
CA ASN A 395 -26.09 -6.09 -1.66
C ASN A 395 -26.78 -7.07 -2.60
N ILE A 396 -27.66 -6.60 -3.50
CA ILE A 396 -28.36 -7.47 -4.44
C ILE A 396 -27.45 -7.93 -5.59
N VAL A 397 -26.54 -7.08 -6.08
CA VAL A 397 -25.52 -7.45 -7.07
C VAL A 397 -24.53 -8.44 -6.48
N TYR A 398 -24.08 -8.22 -5.24
CA TYR A 398 -23.23 -9.19 -4.54
C TYR A 398 -23.91 -10.55 -4.43
N LYS A 399 -25.17 -10.59 -3.98
CA LYS A 399 -25.96 -11.83 -3.92
C LYS A 399 -26.12 -12.48 -5.29
N TYR A 400 -26.38 -11.70 -6.33
CA TYR A 400 -26.51 -12.20 -7.71
C TYR A 400 -25.21 -12.86 -8.22
N MET A 401 -24.05 -12.24 -7.93
CA MET A 401 -22.74 -12.78 -8.33
C MET A 401 -22.33 -14.02 -7.53
N THR A 402 -22.79 -14.15 -6.29
CA THR A 402 -22.46 -15.28 -5.41
C THR A 402 -23.49 -16.42 -5.46
N ALA A 403 -24.68 -16.18 -6.01
CA ALA A 403 -25.70 -17.21 -6.21
C ALA A 403 -25.25 -18.18 -7.31
N ASP A 404 -25.44 -19.49 -7.10
CA ASP A 404 -25.13 -20.49 -8.12
C ASP A 404 -26.03 -20.31 -9.36
N ALA A 405 -25.55 -20.71 -10.54
CA ALA A 405 -26.17 -20.40 -11.83
C ALA A 405 -27.61 -20.94 -11.98
N ASP A 406 -27.98 -21.95 -11.20
CA ASP A 406 -29.27 -22.65 -11.27
C ASP A 406 -30.28 -22.18 -10.21
N GLU A 407 -29.94 -21.17 -9.41
CA GLU A 407 -30.79 -20.76 -8.30
C GLU A 407 -31.96 -19.89 -8.80
N ALA A 408 -33.19 -20.35 -8.56
CA ALA A 408 -34.45 -19.64 -8.82
C ALA A 408 -34.53 -18.23 -8.18
N GLY A 409 -33.54 -17.85 -7.37
CA GLY A 409 -33.35 -16.53 -6.80
C GLY A 409 -32.73 -15.48 -7.74
N ARG A 410 -32.14 -15.84 -8.89
CA ARG A 410 -31.51 -14.85 -9.80
C ARG A 410 -32.51 -13.98 -10.54
N GLU A 411 -33.66 -14.51 -10.92
CA GLU A 411 -34.71 -13.77 -11.63
C GLU A 411 -35.25 -12.56 -10.87
N PRO A 412 -35.70 -12.69 -9.60
CA PRO A 412 -36.13 -11.53 -8.84
C PRO A 412 -34.99 -10.55 -8.57
N MET A 413 -33.73 -11.01 -8.51
CA MET A 413 -32.57 -10.13 -8.36
C MET A 413 -32.27 -9.33 -9.63
N GLU A 414 -32.34 -9.95 -10.81
CA GLU A 414 -32.18 -9.28 -12.11
C GLU A 414 -33.27 -8.23 -12.32
N ALA A 415 -34.52 -8.56 -12.01
CA ALA A 415 -35.65 -7.64 -12.11
C ALA A 415 -35.49 -6.45 -11.16
N ALA A 416 -35.04 -6.69 -9.92
CA ALA A 416 -34.78 -5.63 -8.94
C ALA A 416 -33.58 -4.76 -9.34
N ILE A 417 -32.50 -5.33 -9.88
CA ILE A 417 -31.35 -4.58 -10.40
C ILE A 417 -31.76 -3.71 -11.59
N ALA A 418 -32.51 -4.27 -12.55
CA ALA A 418 -33.01 -3.56 -13.71
C ALA A 418 -33.95 -2.40 -13.33
N THR A 419 -34.79 -2.60 -12.31
CA THR A 419 -35.69 -1.57 -11.79
C THR A 419 -34.91 -0.44 -11.10
N VAL A 420 -33.90 -0.78 -10.29
CA VAL A 420 -33.08 0.22 -9.59
C VAL A 420 -32.19 1.01 -10.56
N LEU A 421 -31.72 0.38 -11.63
CA LEU A 421 -30.87 1.00 -12.65
C LEU A 421 -31.66 1.62 -13.83
N ASN A 422 -32.99 1.63 -13.77
CA ASN A 422 -33.88 2.17 -14.81
C ASN A 422 -33.61 1.61 -16.22
N PHE A 423 -33.46 0.30 -16.34
CA PHE A 423 -33.32 -0.35 -17.64
C PHE A 423 -34.60 -0.15 -18.46
N SER A 424 -34.43 0.07 -19.77
CA SER A 424 -35.56 0.14 -20.69
C SER A 424 -36.24 -1.23 -20.84
N ALA A 425 -37.52 -1.25 -21.19
CA ALA A 425 -38.26 -2.49 -21.42
C ALA A 425 -37.60 -3.39 -22.49
N ALA A 426 -36.92 -2.79 -23.48
CA ALA A 426 -36.16 -3.50 -24.50
C ALA A 426 -34.90 -4.18 -23.93
N GLU A 427 -34.17 -3.54 -23.02
CA GLU A 427 -32.99 -4.11 -22.36
C GLU A 427 -33.36 -5.25 -21.42
N VAL A 428 -34.47 -5.11 -20.68
CA VAL A 428 -35.00 -6.17 -19.82
C VAL A 428 -35.41 -7.39 -20.65
N ALA A 429 -36.07 -7.18 -21.79
CA ALA A 429 -36.44 -8.27 -22.71
C ALA A 429 -35.21 -8.97 -23.29
N ALA A 430 -34.16 -8.23 -23.64
CA ALA A 430 -32.90 -8.80 -24.14
C ALA A 430 -32.17 -9.66 -23.09
N LEU A 431 -32.21 -9.26 -21.81
CA LEU A 431 -31.64 -10.04 -20.70
C LEU A 431 -32.41 -11.36 -20.48
N GLN A 432 -33.74 -11.30 -20.50
CA GLN A 432 -34.59 -12.49 -20.40
C GLN A 432 -34.34 -13.46 -21.56
N GLU A 433 -34.15 -12.95 -22.77
CA GLU A 433 -33.86 -13.77 -23.95
C GLU A 433 -32.48 -14.43 -23.88
N LYS A 434 -31.44 -13.69 -23.45
CA LYS A 434 -30.10 -14.26 -23.20
C LYS A 434 -30.13 -15.37 -22.16
N ARG A 435 -30.95 -15.25 -21.13
CA ARG A 435 -31.12 -16.30 -20.13
C ARG A 435 -31.81 -17.54 -20.70
N LYS A 436 -32.87 -17.38 -21.50
CA LYS A 436 -33.52 -18.51 -22.19
C LYS A 436 -32.53 -19.24 -23.10
N GLN A 437 -31.65 -18.51 -23.77
CA GLN A 437 -30.58 -19.08 -24.58
C GLN A 437 -29.53 -19.83 -23.73
N ALA A 438 -29.16 -19.28 -22.57
CA ALA A 438 -28.25 -19.94 -21.64
C ALA A 438 -28.84 -21.20 -20.99
N GLN A 439 -30.15 -21.23 -20.72
CA GLN A 439 -30.86 -22.42 -20.21
C GLN A 439 -31.13 -23.45 -21.32
N SER A 440 -31.28 -23.01 -22.57
CA SER A 440 -31.42 -23.87 -23.76
C SER A 440 -30.13 -24.66 -24.07
N TRP A 441 -28.96 -24.10 -23.72
CA TRP A 441 -27.67 -24.78 -23.90
C TRP A 441 -27.41 -25.95 -22.95
N PHE A 442 -28.23 -26.12 -21.92
CA PHE A 442 -28.09 -27.17 -20.92
C PHE A 442 -29.02 -28.38 -21.13
N TRP A 443 -29.74 -28.43 -22.27
CA TRP A 443 -30.56 -29.56 -22.71
C TRP A 443 -30.06 -30.20 -24.00
#